data_AF-A0A848LTM1-F1
#
_entry.id   AF-A0A848LTM1-F1
#
_cell.length_a   1.000
_cell.length_b   1.000
_cell.length_c   1.000
_cell.angle_alpha   90.00
_cell.angle_beta   90.00
_cell.angle_gamma   90.00
#
_symmetry.space_group_name_H-M   'P 1'
#
loop_
_entity.id
_entity.type
_entity.pdbx_description
1 polymer ?
#
loop_
_entity_poly.entity_id
_entity_poly.type
_entity_poly.pdbx_seq_one_letter_code
_entity_poly.pdbx_strand_id
1 'polypeptide(L)'
;VVLVGAAGILERVDWTTVWRNELTLLGSYVYGPESFRGERRHTFDLVLELLARKEGPDCSVLVTHTFPLSRYQEAIEANLARAKFQSVKTVFDLTRW
;
A
#
# COMPACT_ATOMS: atom_id res chain seq x y z
N VAL A 1 9.82 14.19 -7.24
CA VAL A 1 9.41 13.53 -5.98
C VAL A 1 7.98 13.04 -6.14
N VAL A 2 7.66 11.82 -5.69
CA VAL A 2 6.30 11.28 -5.73
C VAL A 2 5.72 11.27 -4.32
N LEU A 3 4.55 11.87 -4.15
CA LEU A 3 3.80 11.87 -2.90
C LEU A 3 2.80 10.71 -2.91
N VAL A 4 2.88 9.87 -1.88
CA VAL A 4 1.96 8.77 -1.62
C VAL A 4 1.36 8.93 -0.23
N GLY A 5 0.10 8.50 -0.07
CA GLY A 5 -0.63 8.60 1.19
C GLY A 5 -1.87 9.48 1.08
N ALA A 6 -2.72 9.42 2.10
CA ALA A 6 -4.00 10.13 2.17
C ALA A 6 -3.98 11.18 3.29
N ALA A 7 -2.97 12.06 3.28
CA ALA A 7 -2.91 13.19 4.20
C ALA A 7 -3.68 14.38 3.60
N GLY A 8 -4.75 14.81 4.27
CA GLY A 8 -5.56 15.95 3.82
C GLY A 8 -4.87 17.32 3.97
N ILE A 9 -3.96 17.46 4.94
CA ILE A 9 -3.21 18.71 5.23
C ILE A 9 -1.80 18.35 5.74
N LEU A 10 -0.79 19.10 5.31
CA LEU A 10 0.64 18.89 5.65
C LEU A 10 1.22 20.04 6.47
N GLU A 11 0.59 20.38 7.61
CA GLU A 11 0.90 21.59 8.40
C GLU A 11 2.34 21.65 8.96
N ARG A 12 3.02 20.52 9.08
CA ARG A 12 4.37 20.41 9.68
C ARG A 12 5.47 20.12 8.66
N VAL A 13 5.19 20.27 7.37
CA VAL A 13 6.18 20.05 6.30
C VAL A 13 6.81 21.38 5.90
N ASP A 14 8.14 21.47 5.96
CA ASP A 14 8.89 22.62 5.45
C ASP A 14 9.00 22.55 3.92
N TRP A 15 8.34 23.48 3.25
CA TRP A 15 8.31 23.59 1.78
C TRP A 15 9.51 24.31 1.18
N THR A 16 10.43 24.83 2.01
CA THR A 16 11.62 25.57 1.54
C THR A 16 12.45 24.76 0.56
N THR A 17 12.61 23.47 0.82
CA THR A 17 13.39 22.57 -0.04
C THR A 17 12.78 22.38 -1.43
N VAL A 18 11.46 22.53 -1.58
CA VAL A 18 10.77 22.36 -2.86
C VAL A 18 11.09 23.52 -3.81
N TRP A 19 10.86 24.76 -3.38
CA TRP A 19 11.13 25.92 -4.25
C TRP A 19 12.62 26.25 -4.35
N ARG A 20 13.41 26.05 -3.28
CA ARG A 20 14.85 26.31 -3.31
C ARG A 20 15.59 25.42 -4.30
N ASN A 21 15.13 24.18 -4.49
CA ASN A 21 15.74 23.22 -5.40
C ASN A 21 14.89 22.95 -6.65
N GLU A 22 13.85 23.77 -6.89
CA GLU A 22 12.97 23.67 -8.05
C GLU A 22 12.42 22.24 -8.29
N LEU A 23 12.01 21.56 -7.22
CA LEU A 23 11.58 20.17 -7.28
C LEU A 23 10.20 20.03 -7.93
N THR A 24 10.08 19.09 -8.88
CA THR A 24 8.78 18.62 -9.39
C THR A 24 8.14 17.64 -8.41
N LEU A 25 6.87 17.89 -8.05
CA LEU A 25 6.06 17.01 -7.23
C LEU A 25 4.97 16.33 -8.06
N LEU A 26 4.85 15.01 -7.91
CA LEU A 26 3.80 14.19 -8.51
C LEU A 26 2.98 13.52 -7.41
N GLY A 27 1.66 13.70 -7.43
CA GLY A 27 0.78 12.90 -6.59
C GLY A 27 0.52 11.52 -7.21
N SER A 28 0.56 10.47 -6.40
CA SER A 28 0.11 9.14 -6.78
C SER A 28 -1.05 8.73 -5.87
N TYR A 29 -2.17 8.36 -6.48
CA TYR A 29 -3.37 7.96 -5.77
C TYR A 29 -3.83 6.60 -6.27
N VAL A 30 -3.89 5.64 -5.35
CA VAL A 30 -4.41 4.28 -5.52
C VAL A 30 -3.87 3.54 -6.75
N TYR A 31 -4.63 3.53 -7.84
CA TYR A 31 -4.46 2.73 -9.04
C TYR A 31 -5.08 3.49 -10.22
N GLY A 32 -4.66 3.16 -11.43
CA GLY A 32 -5.18 3.77 -12.64
C GLY A 32 -4.43 3.32 -13.89
N PRO A 33 -4.42 4.16 -14.95
CA PRO A 33 -3.63 3.87 -16.13
C PRO A 33 -2.14 4.08 -15.84
N GLU A 34 -1.37 3.02 -15.97
CA GLU A 34 0.09 3.00 -15.83
C GLU A 34 0.76 2.96 -17.19
N SER A 35 1.94 3.58 -17.29
CA SER A 35 2.86 3.36 -18.41
C SER A 35 3.94 2.37 -17.96
N PHE A 36 3.90 1.14 -18.46
CA PHE A 36 4.84 0.08 -18.08
C PHE A 36 5.34 -0.64 -19.34
N ARG A 37 6.67 -0.74 -19.50
CA ARG A 37 7.33 -1.38 -20.67
C ARG A 37 6.85 -0.86 -22.04
N GLY A 38 6.55 0.43 -22.12
CA GLY A 38 6.08 1.07 -23.36
C GLY A 38 4.59 0.90 -23.65
N GLU A 39 3.86 0.17 -22.81
CA GLU A 39 2.41 -0.02 -22.91
C GLU A 39 1.67 0.82 -21.87
N ARG A 40 0.46 1.25 -22.22
CA ARG A 40 -0.46 1.90 -21.30
C ARG A 40 -1.56 0.92 -20.88
N ARG A 41 -1.57 0.52 -19.61
CA ARG A 41 -2.48 -0.53 -19.07
C ARG A 41 -2.97 -0.17 -17.69
N HIS A 42 -4.08 -0.76 -17.25
CA HIS A 42 -4.58 -0.53 -15.90
C HIS A 42 -3.69 -1.23 -14.85
N THR A 43 -3.49 -0.61 -13.67
CA THR A 43 -2.62 -1.13 -12.61
C THR A 43 -2.94 -2.59 -12.26
N PHE A 44 -4.22 -2.94 -12.14
CA PHE A 44 -4.61 -4.31 -11.79
C PHE A 44 -4.25 -5.33 -12.87
N ASP A 45 -4.37 -4.99 -14.16
CA ASP A 45 -3.99 -5.91 -15.24
C ASP A 45 -2.49 -6.22 -15.19
N LEU A 46 -1.68 -5.19 -14.90
CA LEU A 46 -0.23 -5.33 -14.75
C LEU A 46 0.12 -6.15 -13.52
N VAL A 47 -0.46 -5.84 -12.36
CA VAL A 47 -0.15 -6.54 -11.10
C VAL A 47 -0.53 -8.02 -11.19
N LEU A 48 -1.70 -8.34 -11.77
CA LEU A 48 -2.11 -9.74 -11.95
C LEU A 48 -1.17 -10.50 -12.89
N GLU A 49 -0.72 -9.88 -13.98
CA GLU A 49 0.27 -10.47 -14.88
C GLU A 49 1.61 -10.73 -14.18
N LEU A 50 2.12 -9.72 -13.45
CA LEU A 50 3.38 -9.83 -12.72
C LEU A 50 3.31 -10.93 -11.66
N LEU A 51 2.22 -11.00 -10.90
CA LEU A 51 1.99 -12.06 -9.91
C LEU A 51 1.91 -13.44 -10.56
N ALA A 52 1.19 -13.59 -11.67
CA ALA A 52 1.09 -14.86 -12.40
C ALA A 52 2.45 -15.34 -12.92
N ARG A 53 3.31 -14.40 -13.33
CA ARG A 53 4.68 -14.68 -13.78
C ARG A 53 5.69 -14.82 -12.64
N LYS A 54 5.26 -14.59 -11.39
CA LYS A 54 6.15 -14.47 -10.22
C LYS A 54 7.27 -13.45 -10.46
N GLU A 55 6.94 -12.38 -11.17
CA GLU A 55 7.86 -11.31 -11.50
C GLU A 55 7.74 -10.22 -10.42
N GLY A 56 8.79 -10.07 -9.62
CA GLY A 56 8.82 -9.15 -8.48
C GLY A 56 8.85 -9.87 -7.13
N PRO A 57 8.74 -9.12 -6.02
CA PRO A 57 8.81 -9.69 -4.67
C PRO A 57 7.57 -10.55 -4.36
N ASP A 58 7.76 -11.55 -3.49
CA ASP A 58 6.63 -12.33 -2.97
C ASP A 58 5.78 -11.45 -2.04
N CYS A 59 4.58 -11.10 -2.47
CA CYS A 59 3.65 -10.30 -1.69
C CYS A 59 3.10 -11.04 -0.46
N SER A 60 3.22 -12.37 -0.38
CA SER A 60 2.72 -13.16 0.75
C SER A 60 3.36 -12.75 2.07
N VAL A 61 4.61 -12.26 2.02
CA VAL A 61 5.38 -11.80 3.19
C VAL A 61 4.76 -10.58 3.88
N LEU A 62 3.86 -9.85 3.20
CA LEU A 62 3.15 -8.72 3.80
C LEU A 62 2.08 -9.18 4.80
N VAL A 63 1.55 -10.39 4.62
CA VAL A 63 0.54 -10.96 5.51
C VAL A 63 1.23 -11.47 6.77
N THR A 64 1.09 -10.70 7.85
CA THR A 64 1.71 -11.01 9.15
C THR A 64 0.81 -11.83 10.06
N HIS A 65 -0.51 -11.66 9.94
CA HIS A 65 -1.48 -12.31 10.82
C HIS A 65 -2.74 -12.69 10.04
N THR A 66 -3.31 -13.84 10.40
CA THR A 66 -4.56 -14.36 9.87
C THR A 66 -5.53 -14.61 11.02
N PHE A 67 -6.74 -14.05 10.91
CA PHE A 67 -7.78 -14.19 11.92
C PHE A 67 -9.03 -14.85 11.32
N PRO A 68 -9.77 -15.69 12.06
CA PRO A 68 -11.15 -16.01 11.69
C PRO A 68 -12.02 -14.74 11.79
N LEU A 69 -13.14 -14.71 11.08
CA LEU A 69 -14.03 -13.54 11.09
C LEU A 69 -14.61 -13.24 12.47
N SER A 70 -14.87 -14.27 13.30
CA SER A 70 -15.32 -14.08 14.69
C SER A 70 -14.38 -13.25 15.55
N ARG A 71 -13.08 -13.18 15.21
CA ARG A 71 -12.06 -12.38 15.90
C ARG A 71 -11.79 -11.03 15.23
N TYR A 72 -12.77 -10.47 14.50
CA TYR A 72 -12.58 -9.19 13.78
C TYR A 72 -12.11 -8.04 14.68
N GLN A 73 -12.55 -7.97 15.94
CA GLN A 73 -12.14 -6.91 16.87
C GLN A 73 -10.63 -6.97 17.14
N GLU A 74 -10.09 -8.18 17.34
CA GLU A 74 -8.66 -8.39 17.53
C GLU A 74 -7.87 -8.12 16.24
N ALA A 75 -8.42 -8.50 15.08
CA ALA A 75 -7.79 -8.19 13.80
C ALA A 75 -7.69 -6.67 13.57
N ILE A 76 -8.72 -5.91 13.94
CA ILE A 76 -8.71 -4.44 13.87
C ILE A 76 -7.68 -3.88 14.87
N GLU A 77 -7.71 -4.35 16.12
CA GLU A 77 -6.76 -3.92 17.16
C GLU A 77 -5.31 -4.17 16.74
N ALA A 78 -5.01 -5.31 16.13
CA ALA A 78 -3.69 -5.61 15.60
C ALA A 78 -3.22 -4.56 14.58
N ASN A 79 -4.12 -4.06 13.72
CA ASN A 79 -3.80 -3.02 12.74
C ASN A 79 -3.73 -1.61 13.33
N LEU A 80 -4.39 -1.33 14.45
CA LEU A 80 -4.32 -0.04 15.14
C LEU A 80 -3.05 0.04 16.00
N ALA A 81 -2.77 -1.02 16.76
CA ALA A 81 -1.61 -1.14 17.65
C ALA A 81 -0.42 -1.85 16.96
N ARG A 82 -0.10 -1.46 15.71
CA ARG A 82 0.86 -2.17 14.83
C ARG A 82 2.20 -2.48 15.47
N ALA A 83 2.75 -1.57 16.29
CA ALA A 83 4.03 -1.76 16.97
C ALA A 83 3.97 -2.88 18.03
N LYS A 84 2.85 -2.99 18.75
CA LYS A 84 2.64 -4.04 19.76
C LYS A 84 2.53 -5.42 19.10
N PHE A 85 1.80 -5.49 17.99
CA PHE A 85 1.55 -6.74 17.27
C PHE A 85 2.58 -7.04 16.18
N GLN A 86 3.51 -6.13 15.90
CA GLN A 86 4.43 -6.20 14.76
C GLN A 86 3.69 -6.44 13.42
N SER A 87 2.52 -5.82 13.26
CA SER A 87 1.63 -6.08 12.10
C SER A 87 1.97 -5.21 10.90
N VAL A 88 1.99 -5.80 9.70
CA VAL A 88 2.07 -5.08 8.41
C VAL A 88 0.72 -5.11 7.71
N LYS A 89 0.25 -6.31 7.34
CA LYS A 89 -1.11 -6.59 6.88
C LYS A 89 -1.67 -7.74 7.70
N THR A 90 -2.94 -7.63 8.08
CA THR A 90 -3.71 -8.77 8.58
C THR A 90 -4.77 -9.16 7.56
N VAL A 91 -5.17 -10.43 7.56
CA VAL A 91 -6.21 -10.95 6.68
C VAL A 91 -7.24 -11.76 7.46
N PHE A 92 -8.43 -11.89 6.89
CA PHE A 92 -9.43 -12.83 7.39
C PHE A 92 -9.37 -14.15 6.63
N ASP A 93 -9.31 -15.25 7.36
CA ASP A 93 -9.57 -16.58 6.82
C ASP A 93 -11.08 -16.86 6.89
N LEU A 94 -11.75 -16.72 5.75
CA LEU A 94 -13.19 -16.91 5.64
C LEU A 94 -13.61 -18.39 5.67
N THR A 95 -12.66 -19.33 5.72
CA THR A 95 -12.95 -20.75 5.91
C THR A 95 -13.10 -21.14 7.38
N ARG A 96 -12.73 -20.23 8.29
CA ARG A 96 -12.81 -20.41 9.74
C ARG A 96 -13.77 -19.38 10.34
N TRP A 97 -14.91 -19.85 10.82
CA TRP A 97 -15.90 -19.03 11.50
C TRP A 97 -15.47 -18.74 12.93
#